data_AF-A0A3S1ZTF0-F1
#
_entry.id   AF-A0A3S1ZTF0-F1
#
_cell.length_a   1.000
_cell.length_b   1.000
_cell.length_c   1.000
_cell.angle_alpha   90.00
_cell.angle_beta   90.00
_cell.angle_gamma   90.00
#
_symmetry.space_group_name_H-M   'P 1'
#
loop_
_entity.id
_entity.type
_entity.pdbx_description
1 polymer ?
#
loop_
_entity_poly.entity_id
_entity_poly.type
_entity_poly.pdbx_seq_one_letter_code
_entity_poly.pdbx_strand_id
1 'polypeptide(L)'
;MGILIGLVVTLGCVLGGFMAMGGHLHVLVQPWEAVVICGAAFGTFLVANPMKTVKDTGKAILEAFKQAVPKEQNYLETLGVLHSLMRELRSKSRSEVEAHIDNPEESAIFQAFPTVLKNHDLTNFICDYCRIIIIGNARSHEIEALMDEEIQTIKSDKMKAYHAMVAVGDGLPALGIVAAVLGVVKAMGALDQSPEILGGLIGAALVGTFLGIFLSYAVVGPVATKIKT
;
A
#
# COMPACT_ATOMS: atom_id res chain seq x y z
N MET A 1 -5.52 8.91 10.15
CA MET A 1 -5.33 10.28 10.65
C MET A 1 -3.91 10.82 10.39
N GLY A 2 -2.83 10.07 10.69
CA GLY A 2 -1.45 10.57 10.55
C GLY A 2 -1.03 10.97 9.13
N ILE A 3 -1.43 10.21 8.09
CA ILE A 3 -1.11 10.53 6.69
C ILE A 3 -1.75 11.86 6.25
N LEU A 4 -3.05 12.04 6.55
CA LEU A 4 -3.78 13.26 6.17
C LEU A 4 -3.22 14.50 6.87
N ILE A 5 -2.95 14.41 8.17
CA ILE A 5 -2.35 15.52 8.93
C ILE A 5 -0.96 15.84 8.37
N GLY A 6 -0.12 14.82 8.15
CA GLY A 6 1.21 15.01 7.57
C GLY A 6 1.18 15.66 6.19
N LEU A 7 0.28 15.21 5.30
CA LEU A 7 0.11 15.81 3.97
C LEU A 7 -0.36 17.27 4.05
N VAL A 8 -1.30 17.58 4.93
CA VAL A 8 -1.78 18.96 5.13
C VAL A 8 -0.68 19.86 5.67
N VAL A 9 0.12 19.39 6.63
CA VAL A 9 1.26 20.15 7.16
C VAL A 9 2.31 20.37 6.08
N THR A 10 2.67 19.34 5.31
CA THR A 10 3.65 19.46 4.22
C THR A 10 3.16 20.41 3.13
N LEU A 11 1.91 20.26 2.67
CA LEU A 11 1.31 21.17 1.69
C LEU A 11 1.23 22.61 2.24
N GLY A 12 0.83 22.78 3.49
CA GLY A 12 0.74 24.09 4.14
C GLY A 12 2.08 24.79 4.25
N CYS A 13 3.15 24.09 4.62
CA CYS A 13 4.49 24.65 4.71
C CYS A 13 5.06 25.01 3.32
N VAL A 14 4.90 24.12 2.32
CA VAL A 14 5.44 24.35 0.97
C VAL A 14 4.66 25.44 0.24
N LEU A 15 3.33 25.31 0.17
CA LEU A 15 2.48 26.27 -0.55
C LEU A 15 2.34 27.58 0.22
N GLY A 16 2.20 27.53 1.54
CA GLY A 16 2.15 28.73 2.39
C GLY A 16 3.47 29.49 2.37
N GLY A 17 4.62 28.80 2.40
CA GLY A 17 5.93 29.42 2.24
C GLY A 17 6.09 30.10 0.87
N PHE A 18 5.66 29.44 -0.21
CA PHE A 18 5.67 30.03 -1.56
C PHE A 18 4.80 31.28 -1.65
N MET A 19 3.59 31.25 -1.08
CA MET A 19 2.70 32.43 -1.03
C MET A 19 3.28 33.57 -0.18
N ALA A 20 3.91 33.26 0.95
CA ALA A 20 4.53 34.26 1.83
C ALA A 20 5.71 34.98 1.15
N MET A 21 6.39 34.31 0.21
CA MET A 21 7.40 34.92 -0.65
C MET A 21 6.80 35.75 -1.81
N GLY A 22 5.47 35.91 -1.87
CA GLY A 22 4.78 36.61 -2.95
C GLY A 22 4.47 35.76 -4.18
N GLY A 23 4.66 34.44 -4.10
CA GLY A 23 4.39 33.51 -5.19
C GLY A 23 2.89 33.33 -5.47
N HIS A 24 2.52 33.25 -6.76
CA HIS A 24 1.14 33.00 -7.17
C HIS A 24 0.89 31.51 -7.43
N LEU A 25 -0.02 30.90 -6.65
CA LEU A 25 -0.32 29.46 -6.75
C LEU A 25 -0.76 28.99 -8.13
N HIS A 26 -1.43 29.85 -8.92
CA HIS A 26 -1.91 29.48 -10.25
C HIS A 26 -0.77 29.04 -11.18
N VAL A 27 0.45 29.54 -10.97
CA VAL A 27 1.63 29.19 -11.78
C VAL A 27 2.06 27.74 -11.56
N LEU A 28 1.87 27.22 -10.34
CA LEU A 28 2.20 25.84 -9.97
C LEU A 28 1.19 24.82 -10.50
N VAL A 29 -0.02 25.26 -10.88
CA VAL A 29 -1.05 24.37 -11.39
C VAL A 29 -0.79 24.14 -12.88
N GLN A 30 0.07 23.17 -13.19
CA GLN A 30 0.40 22.74 -14.55
C GLN A 30 -0.17 21.32 -14.79
N PRO A 31 -1.39 21.18 -15.34
CA PRO A 31 -2.03 19.87 -15.52
C PRO A 31 -1.22 18.93 -16.41
N TRP A 32 -0.58 19.46 -17.47
CA TRP A 32 0.14 18.63 -18.42
C TRP A 32 1.44 18.07 -17.86
N GLU A 33 2.16 18.82 -17.02
CA GLU A 33 3.30 18.32 -16.25
C GLU A 33 2.86 17.16 -15.34
N ALA A 34 1.72 17.30 -14.65
CA ALA A 34 1.17 16.24 -13.82
C ALA A 34 0.79 15.00 -14.63
N VAL A 35 0.22 15.15 -15.83
CA VAL A 35 -0.10 14.03 -16.73
C VAL A 35 1.17 13.32 -17.20
N VAL A 36 2.22 14.05 -17.58
CA VAL A 36 3.50 13.44 -17.97
C VAL A 36 4.09 12.66 -16.82
N ILE A 37 4.17 13.25 -15.62
CA ILE A 37 4.81 12.63 -14.46
C ILE A 37 3.98 11.44 -13.94
N CYS A 38 2.70 11.68 -13.59
CA CYS A 38 1.85 10.63 -13.03
C CYS A 38 1.47 9.58 -14.08
N GLY A 39 1.25 9.97 -15.33
CA GLY A 39 0.95 9.06 -16.43
C GLY A 39 2.15 8.17 -16.77
N ALA A 40 3.35 8.74 -16.86
CA ALA A 40 4.56 7.94 -17.06
C ALA A 40 4.85 7.04 -15.84
N ALA A 41 4.68 7.53 -14.61
CA ALA A 41 4.85 6.74 -13.40
C ALA A 41 3.88 5.56 -13.34
N PHE A 42 2.62 5.77 -13.72
CA PHE A 42 1.63 4.71 -13.82
C PHE A 42 1.98 3.73 -14.94
N GLY A 43 2.41 4.22 -16.11
CA GLY A 43 2.86 3.39 -17.22
C GLY A 43 4.04 2.50 -16.85
N THR A 44 5.08 3.05 -16.23
CA THR A 44 6.25 2.27 -15.77
C THR A 44 5.89 1.29 -14.67
N PHE A 45 4.98 1.67 -13.76
CA PHE A 45 4.43 0.78 -12.74
C PHE A 45 3.71 -0.44 -13.34
N LEU A 46 2.89 -0.24 -14.37
CA LEU A 46 2.20 -1.32 -15.08
C LEU A 46 3.17 -2.24 -15.83
N VAL A 47 4.24 -1.68 -16.40
CA VAL A 47 5.28 -2.47 -17.11
C VAL A 47 6.11 -3.28 -16.12
N ALA A 48 6.43 -2.72 -14.96
CA ALA A 48 7.32 -3.34 -13.98
C ALA A 48 6.63 -4.43 -13.13
N ASN A 49 5.29 -4.51 -13.11
CA ASN A 49 4.56 -5.35 -12.16
C ASN A 49 3.50 -6.24 -12.84
N PRO A 50 3.34 -7.50 -12.38
CA PRO A 50 2.22 -8.32 -12.81
C PRO A 50 0.90 -7.74 -12.29
N MET A 51 -0.20 -8.06 -12.99
CA MET A 51 -1.49 -7.44 -12.72
C MET A 51 -2.08 -7.78 -11.33
N LYS A 52 -1.62 -8.88 -10.71
CA LYS A 52 -1.91 -9.18 -9.30
C LYS A 52 -1.30 -8.11 -8.38
N THR A 53 0.01 -7.84 -8.49
CA THR A 53 0.70 -6.82 -7.69
C THR A 53 0.11 -5.43 -7.88
N VAL A 54 -0.33 -5.10 -9.10
CA VAL A 54 -1.01 -3.82 -9.39
C VAL A 54 -2.29 -3.66 -8.57
N LYS A 55 -3.14 -4.70 -8.54
CA LYS A 55 -4.37 -4.71 -7.74
C LYS A 55 -4.08 -4.69 -6.24
N ASP A 56 -3.13 -5.51 -5.80
CA ASP A 56 -2.72 -5.58 -4.39
C ASP A 56 -2.16 -4.24 -3.90
N THR A 57 -1.41 -3.53 -4.74
CA THR A 57 -0.92 -2.17 -4.45
C THR A 57 -2.07 -1.19 -4.27
N GLY A 58 -3.08 -1.22 -5.14
CA GLY A 58 -4.28 -0.38 -4.99
C GLY A 58 -5.02 -0.65 -3.68
N LYS A 59 -5.18 -1.94 -3.30
CA LYS A 59 -5.78 -2.34 -2.02
C LYS A 59 -4.93 -1.85 -0.84
N ALA A 60 -3.61 -2.04 -0.90
CA ALA A 60 -2.68 -1.62 0.14
C ALA A 60 -2.68 -0.10 0.37
N ILE A 61 -2.78 0.70 -0.71
CA ILE A 61 -2.94 2.16 -0.59
C ILE A 61 -4.22 2.48 0.20
N LEU A 62 -5.35 1.87 -0.15
CA LEU A 62 -6.62 2.10 0.57
C LEU A 62 -6.53 1.70 2.05
N GLU A 63 -5.87 0.59 2.36
CA GLU A 63 -5.63 0.11 3.72
C GLU A 63 -4.72 1.08 4.51
N ALA A 64 -3.67 1.62 3.88
CA ALA A 64 -2.78 2.60 4.48
C ALA A 64 -3.52 3.91 4.84
N PHE A 65 -4.37 4.41 3.94
CA PHE A 65 -5.20 5.59 4.20
C PHE A 65 -6.24 5.36 5.31
N LYS A 66 -6.83 4.15 5.35
CA LYS A 66 -7.77 3.74 6.40
C LYS A 66 -7.11 3.42 7.74
N GLN A 67 -5.77 3.35 7.80
CA GLN A 67 -5.02 2.88 8.96
C GLN A 67 -5.53 1.51 9.45
N ALA A 68 -5.64 0.55 8.53
CA ALA A 68 -6.10 -0.81 8.81
C ALA A 68 -5.04 -1.65 9.56
N VAL A 69 -4.58 -1.15 10.70
CA VAL A 69 -3.64 -1.84 11.58
C VAL A 69 -4.42 -2.74 12.53
N PRO A 70 -3.95 -3.98 12.81
CA PRO A 70 -4.55 -4.83 13.83
C PRO A 70 -4.63 -4.10 15.17
N LYS A 71 -5.81 -4.12 15.80
CA LYS A 71 -6.05 -3.56 17.14
C LYS A 71 -5.87 -4.66 18.19
N GLU A 72 -5.78 -4.25 19.46
CA GLU A 72 -5.73 -5.17 20.60
C GLU A 72 -6.83 -6.25 20.52
N GLN A 73 -8.06 -5.85 20.20
CA GLN A 73 -9.18 -6.76 20.01
C GLN A 73 -8.92 -7.84 18.95
N ASN A 74 -8.23 -7.53 17.84
CA ASN A 74 -7.89 -8.51 16.82
C ASN A 74 -6.99 -9.62 17.38
N TYR A 75 -6.01 -9.23 18.21
CA TYR A 75 -5.11 -10.19 18.86
C TYR A 75 -5.85 -11.04 19.89
N LEU A 76 -6.69 -10.41 20.72
CA LEU A 76 -7.50 -11.11 21.72
C LEU A 76 -8.47 -12.10 21.07
N GLU A 77 -9.14 -11.72 19.97
CA GLU A 77 -10.03 -12.64 19.24
C GLU A 77 -9.26 -13.79 18.59
N THR A 78 -8.07 -13.53 18.04
CA THR A 78 -7.22 -14.59 17.47
C THR A 78 -6.80 -15.59 18.55
N LEU A 79 -6.33 -15.11 19.70
CA LEU A 79 -5.99 -15.95 20.85
C LEU A 79 -7.22 -16.70 21.38
N GLY A 80 -8.39 -16.05 21.39
CA GLY A 80 -9.65 -16.62 21.81
C GLY A 80 -10.11 -17.79 20.92
N VAL A 81 -10.02 -17.64 19.60
CA VAL A 81 -10.28 -18.72 18.62
C VAL A 81 -9.33 -19.89 18.88
N LEU A 82 -8.03 -19.61 18.94
CA LEU A 82 -7.01 -20.66 19.12
C LEU A 82 -7.22 -21.42 20.43
N HIS A 83 -7.48 -20.71 21.54
CA HIS A 83 -7.77 -21.34 22.82
C HIS A 83 -9.04 -22.19 22.77
N SER A 84 -10.11 -21.70 22.12
CA SER A 84 -11.39 -22.42 22.00
C SER A 84 -11.23 -23.69 21.15
N LEU A 85 -10.52 -23.60 20.02
CA LEU A 85 -10.21 -24.76 19.16
C LEU A 85 -9.35 -25.79 19.91
N MET A 86 -8.31 -25.35 20.62
CA MET A 86 -7.46 -26.25 21.41
C MET A 86 -8.22 -26.93 22.54
N ARG A 87 -9.20 -26.25 23.14
CA ARG A 87 -10.08 -26.84 24.15
C ARG A 87 -10.95 -27.94 23.53
N GLU A 88 -11.63 -27.65 22.42
CA GLU A 88 -12.47 -28.64 21.73
C GLU A 88 -11.67 -29.84 21.23
N LEU A 89 -10.47 -29.62 20.68
CA LEU A 89 -9.53 -30.68 20.30
C LEU A 89 -9.19 -31.64 21.45
N ARG A 90 -9.22 -31.16 22.70
CA ARG A 90 -8.94 -31.99 23.89
C ARG A 90 -10.19 -32.64 24.47
N SER A 91 -11.34 -31.97 24.40
CA SER A 91 -12.57 -32.41 25.06
C SER A 91 -13.52 -33.22 24.19
N LYS A 92 -13.42 -33.12 22.85
CA LYS A 92 -14.38 -33.70 21.91
C LYS A 92 -13.77 -34.73 20.97
N SER A 93 -14.65 -35.44 20.28
CA SER A 93 -14.25 -36.35 19.22
C SER A 93 -13.69 -35.59 18.02
N ARG A 94 -12.80 -36.23 17.25
CA ARG A 94 -12.18 -35.62 16.05
C ARG A 94 -13.23 -35.15 15.03
N SER A 95 -14.29 -35.92 14.84
CA SER A 95 -15.38 -35.61 13.90
C SER A 95 -16.15 -34.34 14.28
N GLU A 96 -16.37 -34.08 15.58
CA GLU A 96 -16.99 -32.83 16.03
C GLU A 96 -16.10 -31.63 15.71
N VAL A 97 -14.78 -31.76 15.85
CA VAL A 97 -13.84 -30.67 15.57
C VAL A 97 -13.68 -30.44 14.06
N GLU A 98 -13.68 -31.49 13.24
CA GLU A 98 -13.65 -31.38 11.77
C GLU A 98 -14.82 -30.56 11.24
N ALA A 99 -16.02 -30.73 11.81
CA ALA A 99 -17.19 -29.93 11.43
C ALA A 99 -16.98 -28.42 11.62
N HIS A 100 -16.23 -28.02 12.65
CA HIS A 100 -15.89 -26.61 12.91
C HIS A 100 -14.85 -26.05 11.93
N ILE A 101 -14.00 -26.90 11.35
CA ILE A 101 -12.88 -26.52 10.48
C ILE A 101 -13.29 -26.52 9.01
N ASP A 102 -14.14 -27.45 8.60
CA ASP A 102 -14.62 -27.55 7.22
C ASP A 102 -15.65 -26.46 6.88
N ASN A 103 -16.48 -26.07 7.87
CA ASN A 103 -17.45 -24.98 7.74
C ASN A 103 -17.24 -23.90 8.81
N PRO A 104 -16.17 -23.09 8.72
CA PRO A 104 -15.88 -22.07 9.73
C PRO A 104 -16.96 -20.99 9.82
N GLU A 105 -17.70 -20.71 8.75
CA GLU A 105 -18.79 -19.71 8.75
C GLU A 105 -20.01 -20.14 9.59
N GLU A 106 -20.27 -21.44 9.66
CA GLU A 106 -21.37 -22.02 10.44
C GLU A 106 -20.95 -22.42 11.86
N SER A 107 -19.64 -22.40 12.13
CA SER A 107 -19.06 -22.81 13.39
C SER A 107 -19.34 -21.81 14.50
N ALA A 108 -19.97 -22.28 15.59
CA ALA A 108 -20.21 -21.47 16.78
C ALA A 108 -18.91 -20.89 17.40
N ILE A 109 -17.77 -21.56 17.19
CA ILE A 109 -16.46 -21.08 17.66
C ILE A 109 -16.07 -19.83 16.88
N PHE A 110 -16.04 -19.90 15.55
CA PHE A 110 -15.62 -18.77 14.71
C PHE A 110 -16.65 -17.64 14.70
N GLN A 111 -17.94 -17.94 14.84
CA GLN A 111 -18.99 -16.92 15.00
C GLN A 111 -18.82 -16.09 16.28
N ALA A 112 -18.24 -16.65 17.34
CA ALA A 112 -17.90 -15.90 18.55
C ALA A 112 -16.76 -14.89 18.34
N PHE A 113 -16.00 -15.01 17.25
CA PHE A 113 -14.82 -14.19 16.94
C PHE A 113 -14.93 -13.62 15.50
N PRO A 114 -15.86 -12.68 15.27
CA PRO A 114 -16.21 -12.20 13.93
C PRO A 114 -15.06 -11.50 13.20
N THR A 115 -14.06 -10.99 13.93
CA THR A 115 -12.91 -10.33 13.32
C THR A 115 -11.97 -11.33 12.64
N VAL A 116 -11.82 -12.52 13.22
CA VAL A 116 -11.07 -13.62 12.61
C VAL A 116 -11.84 -14.14 11.41
N LEU A 117 -13.15 -14.40 11.55
CA LEU A 117 -14.00 -14.93 10.48
C LEU A 117 -14.05 -14.02 9.23
N LYS A 118 -14.03 -12.69 9.42
CA LYS A 118 -13.95 -11.72 8.31
C LYS A 118 -12.62 -11.79 7.54
N ASN A 119 -11.56 -12.28 8.17
CA ASN A 119 -10.26 -12.45 7.55
C ASN A 119 -10.15 -13.89 7.03
N HIS A 120 -10.55 -14.10 5.79
CA HIS A 120 -10.51 -15.42 5.15
C HIS A 120 -9.08 -15.99 5.09
N ASP A 121 -8.06 -15.16 4.83
CA ASP A 121 -6.65 -15.61 4.80
C ASP A 121 -6.26 -16.20 6.19
N LEU A 122 -6.61 -15.51 7.28
CA LEU A 122 -6.32 -15.96 8.65
C LEU A 122 -7.16 -17.19 9.06
N THR A 123 -8.44 -17.19 8.69
CA THR A 123 -9.35 -18.31 9.01
C THR A 123 -8.90 -19.59 8.31
N ASN A 124 -8.58 -19.50 7.01
CA ASN A 124 -8.07 -20.64 6.24
C ASN A 124 -6.76 -21.15 6.82
N PHE A 125 -5.82 -20.25 7.14
CA PHE A 125 -4.57 -20.63 7.79
C PHE A 125 -4.81 -21.42 9.08
N ILE A 126 -5.65 -20.92 10.00
CA ILE A 126 -5.98 -21.63 11.25
C ILE A 126 -6.63 -22.99 10.95
N CYS A 127 -7.62 -23.03 10.07
CA CYS A 127 -8.35 -24.24 9.71
C CYS A 127 -7.44 -25.32 9.10
N ASP A 128 -6.57 -24.96 8.16
CA ASP A 128 -5.71 -25.89 7.45
C ASP A 128 -4.69 -26.56 8.39
N TYR A 129 -4.07 -25.79 9.29
CA TYR A 129 -3.16 -26.35 10.29
C TYR A 129 -3.89 -27.16 11.37
N CYS A 130 -5.07 -26.72 11.82
CA CYS A 130 -5.90 -27.54 12.72
C CYS A 130 -6.28 -28.87 12.07
N ARG A 131 -6.58 -28.89 10.76
CA ARG A 131 -6.86 -30.13 10.01
C ARG A 131 -5.67 -31.08 10.00
N ILE A 132 -4.46 -30.57 9.75
CA ILE A 132 -3.21 -31.36 9.80
C ILE A 132 -3.00 -31.97 11.19
N ILE A 133 -3.25 -31.20 12.26
CA ILE A 133 -3.13 -31.66 13.65
C ILE A 133 -4.13 -32.80 13.96
N ILE A 134 -5.38 -32.71 13.49
CA ILE A 134 -6.42 -33.73 13.74
C ILE A 134 -6.10 -35.06 13.06
N ILE A 135 -5.62 -34.99 11.80
CA ILE A 135 -5.24 -36.18 11.03
C ILE A 135 -4.06 -36.90 11.73
N GLY A 136 -3.19 -36.16 12.41
CA GLY A 136 -2.13 -36.71 13.27
C GLY A 136 -0.96 -37.31 12.50
N ASN A 137 -0.80 -36.95 11.23
CA ASN A 137 0.22 -37.54 10.33
C ASN A 137 1.56 -36.77 10.29
N ALA A 138 1.70 -35.69 11.06
CA ALA A 138 2.89 -34.86 11.08
C ALA A 138 3.38 -34.60 12.51
N ARG A 139 4.69 -34.54 12.71
CA ARG A 139 5.30 -34.23 14.01
C ARG A 139 5.17 -32.72 14.27
N SER A 140 5.06 -32.31 15.54
CA SER A 140 4.82 -30.91 15.90
C SER A 140 5.81 -29.92 15.29
N HIS A 141 7.10 -30.28 15.23
CA HIS A 141 8.15 -29.43 14.63
C HIS A 141 8.03 -29.30 13.11
N GLU A 142 7.46 -30.29 12.43
CA GLU A 142 7.21 -30.22 10.98
C GLU A 142 6.06 -29.27 10.69
N ILE A 143 5.01 -29.30 11.53
CA ILE A 143 3.88 -28.37 11.44
C ILE A 143 4.36 -26.95 11.69
N GLU A 144 5.16 -26.74 12.75
CA GLU A 144 5.75 -25.42 13.05
C GLU A 144 6.59 -24.88 11.88
N ALA A 145 7.47 -25.71 11.31
CA ALA A 145 8.28 -25.31 10.15
C ALA A 145 7.43 -24.96 8.92
N LEU A 146 6.34 -25.70 8.67
CA LEU A 146 5.41 -25.40 7.59
C LEU A 146 4.67 -24.07 7.83
N MET A 147 4.18 -23.85 9.05
CA MET A 147 3.52 -22.61 9.45
C MET A 147 4.43 -21.40 9.26
N ASP A 148 5.69 -21.51 9.70
CA ASP A 148 6.68 -20.44 9.53
C ASP A 148 6.96 -20.14 8.06
N GLU A 149 7.15 -21.16 7.23
CA GLU A 149 7.42 -20.99 5.80
C GLU A 149 6.24 -20.33 5.07
N GLU A 150 5.01 -20.71 5.41
CA GLU A 150 3.81 -20.08 4.85
C GLU A 150 3.68 -18.62 5.30
N ILE A 151 3.91 -18.33 6.58
CA ILE A 151 3.92 -16.95 7.09
C ILE A 151 4.96 -16.09 6.35
N GLN A 152 6.16 -16.61 6.12
CA GLN A 152 7.17 -15.89 5.35
C GLN A 152 6.75 -15.69 3.89
N THR A 153 6.12 -16.69 3.28
CA THR A 153 5.62 -16.61 1.90
C THR A 153 4.53 -15.55 1.78
N ILE A 154 3.56 -15.54 2.69
CA ILE A 154 2.48 -14.53 2.74
C ILE A 154 3.09 -13.14 2.93
N LYS A 155 4.02 -12.99 3.89
CA LYS A 155 4.70 -11.71 4.13
C LYS A 155 5.44 -11.22 2.89
N SER A 156 6.20 -12.08 2.23
CA SER A 156 6.93 -11.77 1.01
C SER A 156 5.99 -11.33 -0.12
N ASP A 157 4.85 -12.02 -0.30
CA ASP A 157 3.84 -11.66 -1.30
C ASP A 157 3.22 -10.29 -1.01
N LYS A 158 2.81 -10.01 0.24
CA LYS A 158 2.24 -8.72 0.65
C LYS A 158 3.26 -7.57 0.51
N MET A 159 4.56 -7.85 0.68
CA MET A 159 5.63 -6.86 0.52
C MET A 159 5.87 -6.43 -0.93
N LYS A 160 5.38 -7.17 -1.94
CA LYS A 160 5.52 -6.77 -3.35
C LYS A 160 4.87 -5.40 -3.62
N ALA A 161 3.72 -5.13 -2.99
CA ALA A 161 3.06 -3.83 -3.10
C ALA A 161 3.92 -2.68 -2.55
N TYR A 162 4.59 -2.91 -1.42
CA TYR A 162 5.55 -1.96 -0.84
C TYR A 162 6.71 -1.70 -1.82
N HIS A 163 7.36 -2.75 -2.31
CA HIS A 163 8.49 -2.61 -3.22
C HIS A 163 8.12 -1.88 -4.51
N ALA A 164 6.93 -2.16 -5.06
CA ALA A 164 6.44 -1.50 -6.25
C ALA A 164 6.20 0.01 -6.01
N MET A 165 5.64 0.38 -4.86
CA MET A 165 5.46 1.79 -4.48
C MET A 165 6.77 2.52 -4.22
N VAL A 166 7.76 1.86 -3.61
CA VAL A 166 9.11 2.43 -3.45
C VAL A 166 9.73 2.70 -4.81
N ALA A 167 9.67 1.74 -5.74
CA ALA A 167 10.21 1.92 -7.09
C ALA A 167 9.55 3.09 -7.85
N VAL A 168 8.23 3.26 -7.71
CA VAL A 168 7.51 4.43 -8.26
C VAL A 168 7.98 5.72 -7.59
N GLY A 169 8.11 5.71 -6.26
CA GLY A 169 8.62 6.83 -5.47
C GLY A 169 10.00 7.29 -5.96
N ASP A 170 10.93 6.35 -6.12
CA ASP A 170 12.30 6.63 -6.58
C ASP A 170 12.37 7.09 -8.04
N GLY A 171 11.40 6.69 -8.87
CA GLY A 171 11.33 7.08 -10.28
C GLY A 171 10.71 8.46 -10.53
N LEU A 172 9.84 8.95 -9.63
CA LEU A 172 9.12 10.23 -9.79
C LEU A 172 10.02 11.46 -9.99
N PRO A 173 11.16 11.64 -9.28
CA PRO A 173 12.06 12.77 -9.52
C PRO A 173 12.67 12.74 -10.93
N ALA A 174 13.05 11.55 -11.42
CA ALA A 174 13.57 11.39 -12.77
C ALA A 174 12.51 11.71 -13.83
N LEU A 175 11.26 11.29 -13.62
CA LEU A 175 10.14 11.66 -14.49
C LEU A 175 9.84 13.16 -14.45
N GLY A 176 10.04 13.82 -13.30
CA GLY A 176 9.97 15.28 -13.18
C GLY A 176 11.02 16.00 -14.04
N ILE A 177 12.25 15.47 -14.10
CA ILE A 177 13.30 15.99 -15.00
C ILE A 177 12.88 15.81 -16.46
N VAL A 178 12.33 14.65 -16.84
CA VAL A 178 11.82 14.42 -18.20
C VAL A 178 10.75 15.44 -18.56
N ALA A 179 9.81 15.69 -17.65
CA ALA A 179 8.73 16.66 -17.86
C ALA A 179 9.28 18.09 -18.04
N ALA A 180 10.23 18.51 -17.20
CA ALA A 180 10.91 19.79 -17.34
C ALA A 180 11.68 19.92 -18.67
N VAL A 181 12.36 18.86 -19.13
CA VAL A 181 13.04 18.85 -20.43
C VAL A 181 12.04 19.05 -21.57
N LEU A 182 10.88 18.38 -21.54
CA LEU A 182 9.83 18.57 -22.53
C LEU A 182 9.28 20.01 -22.52
N GLY A 183 9.10 20.59 -21.33
CA GLY A 183 8.70 21.99 -21.17
C GLY A 183 9.72 22.97 -21.74
N VAL A 184 11.01 22.75 -21.50
CA VAL A 184 12.10 23.57 -22.05
C VAL A 184 12.16 23.45 -23.58
N VAL A 185 12.01 22.25 -24.14
CA VAL A 185 11.95 22.05 -25.60
C VAL A 185 10.80 22.86 -26.20
N LYS A 186 9.63 22.86 -25.55
CA LYS A 186 8.49 23.68 -25.99
C LYS A 186 8.78 25.17 -25.91
N ALA A 187 9.44 25.64 -24.85
CA ALA A 187 9.85 27.04 -24.72
C ALA A 187 10.83 27.45 -25.83
N MET A 188 11.80 26.59 -26.17
CA MET A 188 12.75 26.84 -27.26
C MET A 188 12.08 26.88 -28.64
N GLY A 189 10.91 26.26 -28.80
CA GLY A 189 10.10 26.38 -30.01
C GLY A 189 9.34 27.71 -30.16
N ALA A 190 9.35 28.56 -29.12
CA ALA A 190 8.62 29.83 -29.06
C ALA A 190 9.57 31.02 -28.82
N LEU A 191 10.83 30.92 -29.26
CA LEU A 191 11.86 31.95 -29.07
C LEU A 191 11.54 33.28 -29.77
N ASP A 192 10.69 33.25 -30.78
CA ASP A 192 10.21 34.41 -31.52
C ASP A 192 9.07 35.16 -30.80
N GLN A 193 8.53 34.58 -29.73
CA GLN A 193 7.45 35.19 -28.96
C GLN A 193 7.95 36.21 -27.93
N SER A 194 7.01 36.99 -27.39
CA SER A 194 7.33 37.99 -26.36
C SER A 194 8.00 37.36 -25.12
N PRO A 195 8.88 38.10 -24.42
CA PRO A 195 9.55 37.62 -23.20
C PRO A 195 8.59 37.14 -22.12
N GLU A 196 7.37 37.71 -22.05
CA GLU A 196 6.34 37.34 -21.07
C GLU A 196 5.83 35.91 -21.33
N ILE A 197 5.56 35.56 -22.59
CA ILE A 197 5.09 34.21 -22.95
C ILE A 197 6.22 33.19 -22.78
N LEU A 198 7.44 33.55 -23.20
CA LEU A 198 8.60 32.69 -23.04
C LEU A 198 8.90 32.42 -21.55
N GLY A 199 8.82 33.46 -20.71
CA GLY A 199 8.96 33.34 -19.26
C GLY A 199 7.90 32.44 -18.64
N GLY A 200 6.65 32.51 -19.11
CA GLY A 200 5.58 31.60 -18.69
C GLY A 200 5.85 30.14 -19.06
N LEU A 201 6.34 29.86 -20.27
CA LEU A 201 6.68 28.51 -20.72
C LEU A 201 7.86 27.90 -19.93
N ILE A 202 8.90 28.70 -19.68
CA ILE A 202 10.04 28.28 -18.85
C ILE A 202 9.60 28.06 -17.40
N GLY A 203 8.77 28.95 -16.86
CA GLY A 203 8.21 28.81 -15.52
C GLY A 203 7.41 27.52 -15.37
N ALA A 204 6.55 27.19 -16.34
CA ALA A 204 5.80 25.94 -16.36
C ALA A 204 6.73 24.71 -16.38
N ALA A 205 7.80 24.74 -17.16
CA ALA A 205 8.77 23.63 -17.23
C ALA A 205 9.46 23.36 -15.89
N LEU A 206 9.79 24.42 -15.12
CA LEU A 206 10.42 24.26 -13.80
C LEU A 206 9.49 23.63 -12.75
N VAL A 207 8.17 23.78 -12.93
CA VAL A 207 7.17 23.13 -12.07
C VAL A 207 7.22 21.60 -12.20
N GLY A 208 7.60 21.06 -13.35
CA GLY A 208 7.75 19.62 -13.58
C GLY A 208 8.70 18.95 -12.60
N THR A 209 9.94 19.47 -12.50
CA THR A 209 10.95 18.95 -11.56
C THR A 209 10.49 19.07 -10.12
N PHE A 210 9.92 20.22 -9.75
CA PHE A 210 9.36 20.43 -8.41
C PHE A 210 8.28 19.40 -8.09
N LEU A 211 7.32 19.19 -9.00
CA LEU A 211 6.20 18.26 -8.80
C LEU A 211 6.69 16.82 -8.68
N GLY A 212 7.67 16.40 -9.49
CA GLY A 212 8.26 15.06 -9.40
C GLY A 212 8.91 14.79 -8.05
N ILE A 213 9.74 15.72 -7.55
CA ILE A 213 10.39 15.62 -6.25
C ILE A 213 9.34 15.65 -5.13
N PHE A 214 8.37 16.56 -5.21
CA PHE A 214 7.30 16.67 -4.21
C PHE A 214 6.49 15.38 -4.12
N LEU A 215 6.01 14.83 -5.24
CA LEU A 215 5.24 13.59 -5.24
C LEU A 215 6.05 12.40 -4.73
N SER A 216 7.34 12.31 -5.06
CA SER A 216 8.23 11.28 -4.57
C SER A 216 8.34 11.27 -3.04
N TYR A 217 8.83 12.37 -2.48
CA TYR A 217 9.22 12.42 -1.07
C TYR A 217 8.09 12.82 -0.11
N ALA A 218 7.16 13.67 -0.55
CA ALA A 218 6.07 14.14 0.30
C ALA A 218 4.84 13.22 0.27
N VAL A 219 4.65 12.46 -0.81
CA VAL A 219 3.41 11.67 -1.02
C VAL A 219 3.70 10.18 -1.10
N VAL A 220 4.40 9.72 -2.14
CA VAL A 220 4.54 8.29 -2.46
C VAL A 220 5.43 7.56 -1.46
N GLY A 221 6.59 8.11 -1.10
CA GLY A 221 7.52 7.50 -0.14
C GLY A 221 6.91 7.28 1.26
N PRO A 222 6.28 8.29 1.87
CA PRO A 222 5.60 8.13 3.16
C PRO A 222 4.44 7.12 3.10
N VAL A 223 3.67 7.10 2.01
CA VAL A 223 2.58 6.12 1.80
C VAL A 223 3.14 4.71 1.65
N ALA A 224 4.22 4.53 0.89
CA ALA A 224 4.91 3.24 0.78
C ALA A 224 5.37 2.75 2.16
N THR A 225 5.98 3.61 2.96
CA THR A 225 6.40 3.28 4.33
C THR A 225 5.22 2.84 5.20
N LYS A 226 4.03 3.44 5.00
CA LYS A 226 2.81 3.04 5.70
C LYS A 226 2.21 1.72 5.22
N ILE A 227 2.44 1.32 3.97
CA ILE A 227 2.04 0.00 3.47
C ILE A 227 2.88 -1.11 4.11
N LYS A 228 4.15 -0.83 4.43
CA LYS A 228 5.06 -1.77 5.08
C LYS A 228 4.68 -2.06 6.55
N THR A 229 4.07 -1.11 7.24
CA THR A 229 3.82 -1.13 8.70
C THR A 229 2.37 -1.44 9.03
#